data_AF-X0V7L1-F1
#
_entry.id   AF-X0V7L1-F1
#
_cell.length_a   1.000
_cell.length_b   1.000
_cell.length_c   1.000
_cell.angle_alpha   90.00
_cell.angle_beta   90.00
_cell.angle_gamma   90.00
#
_symmetry.space_group_name_H-M   'P 1'
#
loop_
_entity.id
_entity.type
_entity.pdbx_description
1 polymer ?
#
loop_
_entity_poly.entity_id
_entity_poly.type
_entity_poly.pdbx_seq_one_letter_code
_entity_poly.pdbx_strand_id
1 'polypeptide(L)'
;MRQLLYLQAIREALQQEMERDPNVFVAGEDIGQHVAYFGGTLGLYDRFGPQRVVDTPISESAILGLAVGSAASGLRPVVEIMFMDFMGVCLDQILNQMAKMRYMFGGKATLPIVVRTICGAGLRLAA
;
A
#
# COMPACT_ATOMS: atom_id res chain seq x y z
N MET A 1 21.52 15.74 -13.11
CA MET A 1 20.47 15.03 -12.36
C MET A 1 20.38 13.60 -12.90
N ARG A 2 20.16 12.61 -12.02
CA ARG A 2 19.95 11.21 -12.44
C ARG A 2 18.56 11.06 -13.06
N GLN A 3 18.45 10.29 -14.15
CA GLN A 3 17.17 9.98 -14.80
C GLN A 3 16.69 8.59 -14.38
N LEU A 4 15.38 8.47 -14.09
CA LEU A 4 14.72 7.22 -13.71
C LEU A 4 13.36 7.12 -14.41
N LEU A 5 12.89 5.90 -14.64
CA LEU A 5 11.48 5.68 -14.94
C LEU A 5 10.63 6.00 -13.70
N TYR A 6 9.39 6.44 -13.92
CA TYR A 6 8.46 6.79 -12.85
C TYR A 6 8.30 5.67 -11.79
N LEU A 7 8.11 4.43 -12.24
CA LEU A 7 8.00 3.27 -11.36
C LEU A 7 9.30 2.96 -10.60
N GLN A 8 10.46 3.22 -11.20
CA GLN A 8 11.75 3.06 -10.51
C GLN A 8 11.91 4.11 -9.40
N ALA A 9 11.44 5.33 -9.62
CA ALA A 9 11.45 6.38 -8.59
C ALA A 9 10.51 6.02 -7.43
N ILE A 10 9.32 5.48 -7.71
CA ILE A 10 8.39 4.97 -6.69
C ILE A 10 9.04 3.85 -5.87
N ARG A 11 9.63 2.86 -6.54
CA ARG A 11 10.31 1.75 -5.87
C ARG A 11 11.45 2.24 -4.99
N GLU A 12 12.24 3.17 -5.50
CA GLU A 12 13.36 3.74 -4.74
C GLU A 12 12.88 4.51 -3.50
N ALA A 13 11.78 5.26 -3.59
CA ALA A 13 11.19 5.93 -2.45
C ALA A 13 10.68 4.94 -1.39
N LEU A 14 9.99 3.86 -1.79
CA LEU A 14 9.59 2.79 -0.88
C LEU A 14 10.80 2.18 -0.17
N GLN A 15 11.83 1.86 -0.96
CA GLN A 15 13.03 1.23 -0.44
C GLN A 15 13.71 2.12 0.62
N GLN A 16 13.90 3.40 0.32
CA GLN A 16 14.51 4.35 1.25
C GLN A 16 13.70 4.50 2.55
N GLU A 17 12.38 4.63 2.46
CA GLU A 17 11.54 4.76 3.66
C GLU A 17 11.46 3.45 4.47
N MET A 18 11.45 2.29 3.81
CA MET A 18 11.49 0.99 4.49
C MET A 18 12.85 0.70 5.16
N GLU A 19 13.96 1.22 4.62
CA GLU A 19 15.27 1.23 5.27
C GLU A 19 15.29 2.17 6.48
N ARG A 20 14.69 3.35 6.34
CA ARG A 20 14.71 4.41 7.34
C ARG A 20 13.83 4.10 8.55
N ASP A 21 12.66 3.49 8.33
CA ASP A 21 11.67 3.23 9.38
C ASP A 21 11.24 1.76 9.37
N PRO A 22 11.54 0.99 10.44
CA PRO A 22 11.17 -0.42 10.53
C PRO A 22 9.65 -0.65 10.61
N ASN A 23 8.86 0.39 10.89
CA ASN A 23 7.40 0.31 10.96
C ASN A 23 6.72 0.45 9.59
N VAL A 24 7.45 0.84 8.54
CA VAL A 24 6.90 0.99 7.18
C VAL A 24 6.84 -0.37 6.50
N PHE A 25 5.68 -0.83 6.04
CA PHE A 25 5.60 -2.05 5.24
C PHE A 25 4.71 -1.83 4.03
N VAL A 26 4.87 -2.67 3.02
CA VAL A 26 4.01 -2.67 1.83
C VAL A 26 3.09 -3.89 1.84
N ALA A 27 1.85 -3.70 1.44
CA ALA A 27 0.87 -4.79 1.31
C ALA A 27 -0.05 -4.56 0.10
N GLY A 28 -0.44 -5.63 -0.57
CA GLY A 28 -1.31 -5.56 -1.75
C GLY A 28 -1.33 -6.87 -2.52
N GLU A 29 -2.09 -6.90 -3.61
CA GLU A 29 -2.17 -8.03 -4.52
C GLU A 29 -0.94 -8.07 -5.43
N ASP A 30 -0.32 -9.25 -5.55
CA ASP A 30 0.82 -9.49 -6.45
C ASP A 30 1.97 -8.47 -6.29
N ILE A 31 2.39 -8.24 -5.04
CA ILE A 31 3.50 -7.33 -4.70
C ILE A 31 4.72 -8.00 -4.05
N GLY A 32 4.57 -9.26 -3.60
CA GLY A 32 5.51 -10.01 -2.78
C GLY A 32 6.39 -10.98 -3.56
N GLN A 33 6.37 -12.26 -3.18
CA GLN A 33 7.43 -13.22 -3.55
C GLN A 33 7.43 -13.59 -5.04
N HIS A 34 6.25 -13.70 -5.63
CA HIS A 34 6.11 -14.31 -6.96
C HIS A 34 6.01 -13.27 -8.08
N VAL A 35 5.46 -12.08 -7.78
CA VAL A 35 5.14 -11.07 -8.78
C VAL A 35 5.22 -9.70 -8.12
N ALA A 36 5.81 -8.73 -8.81
CA ALA A 36 5.59 -7.31 -8.57
C ALA A 36 5.02 -6.77 -9.89
N TYR A 37 3.69 -6.87 -10.08
CA TYR A 37 3.07 -6.88 -11.41
C TYR A 37 3.47 -5.67 -12.27
N PHE A 38 3.46 -4.48 -11.66
CA PHE A 38 3.88 -3.23 -12.30
C PHE A 38 5.33 -2.83 -11.97
N GLY A 39 6.08 -3.65 -11.23
CA GLY A 39 7.48 -3.42 -10.88
C GLY A 39 7.72 -2.40 -9.75
N GLY A 40 6.66 -1.80 -9.20
CA GLY A 40 6.75 -0.80 -8.13
C GLY A 40 7.31 -1.33 -6.80
N THR A 41 7.26 -2.64 -6.57
CA THR A 41 7.80 -3.33 -5.37
C THR A 41 8.87 -4.36 -5.70
N LEU A 42 9.35 -4.41 -6.95
CA LEU A 42 10.28 -5.44 -7.42
C LEU A 42 11.57 -5.48 -6.58
N GLY A 43 11.90 -6.64 -6.02
CA GLY A 43 13.09 -6.87 -5.20
C GLY A 43 12.98 -6.42 -3.74
N LEU A 44 11.85 -5.81 -3.33
CA LEU A 44 11.65 -5.45 -1.93
C LEU A 44 11.41 -6.70 -1.06
N TYR A 45 10.75 -7.73 -1.58
CA TYR A 45 10.50 -8.97 -0.85
C TYR A 45 11.81 -9.66 -0.44
N ASP A 46 12.73 -9.86 -1.39
CA ASP A 46 14.03 -10.48 -1.12
C ASP A 46 14.84 -9.67 -0.09
N ARG A 47 14.65 -8.35 -0.07
CA ARG A 47 15.40 -7.43 0.78
C ARG A 47 14.86 -7.34 2.20
N PHE A 48 13.54 -7.26 2.37
CA PHE A 48 12.90 -6.98 3.66
C PHE A 48 12.10 -8.15 4.23
N GLY A 49 11.86 -9.18 3.43
CA GLY A 49 11.18 -10.40 3.82
C GLY A 49 9.65 -10.29 3.92
N PRO A 50 8.98 -11.42 4.20
CA PRO A 50 7.53 -11.56 4.13
C PRO A 50 6.75 -10.77 5.20
N GLN A 51 7.42 -10.28 6.26
CA GLN A 51 6.77 -9.45 7.27
C GLN A 51 6.67 -7.98 6.86
N ARG A 52 7.44 -7.56 5.86
CA ARG A 52 7.55 -6.16 5.41
C ARG A 52 7.07 -5.96 3.98
N VAL A 53 6.94 -7.04 3.21
CA VAL A 53 6.31 -7.08 1.90
C VAL A 53 5.29 -8.21 1.92
N VAL A 54 4.01 -7.83 2.04
CA VAL A 54 2.92 -8.76 2.33
C VAL A 54 2.00 -8.90 1.12
N ASP A 55 2.01 -10.06 0.48
CA ASP A 55 0.98 -10.43 -0.49
C ASP A 55 -0.35 -10.64 0.23
N THR A 56 -1.41 -10.00 -0.28
CA THR A 56 -2.76 -10.10 0.30
C THR A 56 -3.69 -10.92 -0.59
N PRO A 57 -4.79 -11.47 -0.03
CA PRO A 57 -5.90 -11.98 -0.85
C PRO A 57 -6.47 -10.88 -1.76
N ILE A 58 -7.16 -11.30 -2.83
CA ILE A 58 -7.90 -10.40 -3.74
C ILE A 58 -9.16 -9.89 -3.01
N SER A 59 -8.97 -8.87 -2.19
CA SER A 59 -10.00 -8.23 -1.39
C SER A 59 -9.52 -6.86 -0.92
N GLU A 60 -9.95 -5.81 -1.62
CA GLU A 60 -9.59 -4.43 -1.34
C GLU A 60 -10.02 -4.02 0.07
N SER A 61 -11.17 -4.52 0.53
CA SER A 61 -11.63 -4.30 1.90
C SER A 61 -10.70 -4.96 2.94
N ALA A 62 -10.15 -6.14 2.66
CA ALA A 62 -9.16 -6.76 3.55
C ALA A 62 -7.82 -6.00 3.53
N ILE A 63 -7.37 -5.52 2.35
CA ILE A 63 -6.16 -4.71 2.19
C ILE A 63 -6.25 -3.43 3.02
N LEU A 64 -7.36 -2.68 2.88
CA LEU A 64 -7.56 -1.45 3.64
C LEU A 64 -7.83 -1.73 5.12
N GLY A 65 -8.53 -2.81 5.46
CA GLY A 65 -8.72 -3.23 6.85
C GLY A 65 -7.39 -3.55 7.55
N LEU A 66 -6.48 -4.25 6.86
CA LEU A 66 -5.10 -4.49 7.31
C LEU A 66 -4.37 -3.16 7.53
N ALA A 67 -4.45 -2.22 6.59
CA ALA A 67 -3.83 -0.90 6.72
C ALA A 67 -4.35 -0.14 7.95
N VAL A 68 -5.68 -0.08 8.13
CA VAL A 68 -6.32 0.60 9.25
C VAL A 68 -5.89 0.00 10.59
N GLY A 69 -6.01 -1.33 10.74
CA GLY A 69 -5.67 -2.02 11.99
C GLY A 69 -4.20 -1.93 12.34
N SER A 70 -3.31 -2.14 11.36
CA SER A 70 -1.86 -2.03 11.56
C SER A 70 -1.42 -0.62 11.91
N ALA A 71 -1.96 0.39 11.22
CA ALA A 71 -1.64 1.79 11.49
C ALA A 71 -2.12 2.24 12.88
N ALA A 72 -3.33 1.84 13.27
CA ALA A 72 -3.85 2.08 14.62
C ALA A 72 -3.00 1.39 15.71
N SER A 73 -2.28 0.32 15.35
CA SER A 73 -1.36 -0.41 16.22
C SER A 73 0.09 0.12 16.19
N GLY A 74 0.36 1.20 15.45
CA GLY A 74 1.67 1.88 15.41
C GLY A 74 2.52 1.62 14.16
N LEU A 75 2.04 0.83 13.20
CA LEU A 75 2.73 0.63 11.93
C LEU A 75 2.44 1.75 10.93
N ARG A 76 3.16 1.75 9.80
CA ARG A 76 3.08 2.77 8.75
C ARG A 76 2.87 2.12 7.38
N PRO A 77 1.68 1.56 7.13
CA PRO A 77 1.43 0.78 5.94
C PRO A 77 1.40 1.65 4.68
N VAL A 78 2.00 1.13 3.62
CA VAL A 78 1.87 1.63 2.25
C VAL A 78 1.18 0.54 1.44
N VAL A 79 -0.14 0.65 1.29
CA VAL A 79 -0.95 -0.39 0.63
C VAL A 79 -1.24 -0.06 -0.82
N GLU A 80 -1.28 -1.09 -1.66
CA GLU A 80 -1.57 -0.98 -3.08
C GLU A 80 -2.93 -1.60 -3.42
N ILE A 81 -3.76 -0.84 -4.12
CA ILE A 81 -4.96 -1.32 -4.81
C ILE A 81 -4.63 -1.33 -6.30
N MET A 82 -4.72 -2.50 -6.94
CA MET A 82 -4.18 -2.74 -8.27
C MET A 82 -4.61 -1.68 -9.29
N PHE A 83 -5.91 -1.37 -9.35
CA PHE A 83 -6.46 -0.35 -10.22
C PHE A 83 -7.43 0.56 -9.48
N MET A 84 -7.47 1.84 -9.86
CA MET A 84 -8.35 2.84 -9.27
C MET A 84 -9.83 2.45 -9.37
N ASP A 85 -10.19 1.68 -10.39
CA ASP A 85 -11.52 1.14 -10.66
C ASP A 85 -12.06 0.28 -9.49
N PHE A 86 -11.17 -0.36 -8.72
CA PHE A 86 -11.56 -1.20 -7.58
C PHE A 86 -11.68 -0.45 -6.25
N MET A 87 -11.41 0.86 -6.22
CA MET A 87 -11.54 1.65 -4.99
C MET A 87 -12.96 1.59 -4.40
N GLY A 88 -13.99 1.44 -5.24
CA GLY A 88 -15.37 1.29 -4.79
C GLY A 88 -15.57 0.15 -3.79
N VAL A 89 -14.80 -0.94 -3.89
CA VAL A 89 -14.93 -2.14 -3.07
C VAL A 89 -14.49 -1.91 -1.62
N CYS A 90 -13.61 -0.95 -1.36
CA CYS A 90 -13.06 -0.66 -0.04
C CYS A 90 -13.44 0.72 0.52
N LEU A 91 -14.43 1.39 -0.09
CA LEU A 91 -14.84 2.74 0.33
C LEU A 91 -15.28 2.82 1.79
N ASP A 92 -15.90 1.77 2.36
CA ASP A 92 -16.26 1.77 3.78
C ASP A 92 -15.02 1.87 4.69
N GLN A 93 -13.97 1.10 4.40
CA GLN A 93 -12.71 1.16 5.14
C GLN A 93 -12.04 2.53 5.03
N ILE A 94 -12.14 3.18 3.87
CA ILE A 94 -11.56 4.51 3.66
C ILE A 94 -12.38 5.59 4.38
N LEU A 95 -13.68 5.66 4.09
CA LEU A 95 -14.55 6.76 4.49
C LEU A 95 -14.94 6.65 5.96
N ASN A 96 -15.25 5.44 6.44
CA ASN A 96 -15.80 5.25 7.78
C ASN A 96 -14.73 4.89 8.81
N GLN A 97 -13.71 4.12 8.42
CA GLN A 97 -12.64 3.74 9.34
C GLN A 97 -11.45 4.69 9.25
N MET A 98 -10.67 4.64 8.16
CA MET A 98 -9.40 5.35 8.00
C MET A 98 -9.54 6.87 8.21
N ALA A 99 -10.47 7.52 7.53
CA ALA A 99 -10.59 8.98 7.56
C ALA A 99 -11.08 9.54 8.91
N LYS A 100 -11.91 8.78 9.63
CA LYS A 100 -12.63 9.28 10.82
C LYS A 100 -12.01 8.85 12.13
N MET A 101 -11.26 7.76 12.14
CA MET A 101 -10.78 7.12 13.36
C MET A 101 -9.94 8.10 14.22
N ARG A 102 -9.10 8.96 13.64
CA ARG A 102 -8.41 10.00 14.42
C ARG A 102 -9.37 10.92 15.19
N TYR A 103 -10.45 11.36 14.55
CA TYR A 103 -11.45 12.22 15.18
C TYR A 103 -12.27 11.45 16.23
N MET A 104 -12.75 10.26 15.90
CA MET A 104 -13.59 9.44 16.79
C MET A 104 -12.88 9.05 18.09
N PHE A 105 -11.56 8.82 18.03
CA PHE A 105 -10.75 8.49 19.20
C PHE A 105 -10.15 9.73 19.90
N GLY A 106 -10.65 10.93 19.61
CA GLY A 106 -10.21 12.17 20.26
C GLY A 106 -8.74 12.50 20.02
N GLY A 107 -8.21 12.14 18.85
CA GLY A 107 -6.80 12.35 18.48
C GLY A 107 -5.83 11.27 18.99
N LYS A 108 -6.30 10.29 19.77
CA LYS A 108 -5.45 9.22 20.32
C LYS A 108 -5.01 8.19 19.29
N ALA A 109 -5.86 7.92 18.29
CA ALA A 109 -5.50 7.08 17.16
C ALA A 109 -4.93 7.93 16.02
N THR A 110 -3.79 7.55 15.47
CA THR A 110 -3.20 8.16 14.28
C THR A 110 -3.02 7.11 13.21
N LEU A 111 -3.46 7.38 11.99
CA LEU A 111 -3.39 6.43 10.87
C LEU A 111 -2.48 6.96 9.76
N PRO A 112 -1.14 6.82 9.89
CA PRO A 112 -0.19 7.20 8.85
C PRO A 112 -0.19 6.17 7.70
N ILE A 113 -1.27 6.15 6.93
CA ILE A 113 -1.49 5.20 5.82
C ILE A 113 -1.24 5.90 4.49
N VAL A 114 -0.56 5.22 3.58
CA VAL A 114 -0.53 5.59 2.16
C VAL A 114 -1.27 4.54 1.36
N VAL A 115 -2.27 4.96 0.58
CA VAL A 115 -2.95 4.12 -0.41
C VAL A 115 -2.46 4.53 -1.79
N ARG A 116 -1.89 3.58 -2.52
CA ARG A 116 -1.42 3.77 -3.89
C ARG A 116 -2.23 2.91 -4.83
N THR A 117 -2.41 3.42 -6.03
CA THR A 117 -3.14 2.74 -7.10
C THR A 117 -2.69 3.26 -8.45
N ILE A 118 -3.05 2.55 -9.50
CA ILE A 118 -2.78 2.94 -10.87
C ILE A 118 -4.07 3.49 -11.47
N CYS A 119 -3.94 4.63 -12.13
CA CYS A 119 -5.03 5.29 -12.83
C CYS A 119 -4.62 5.63 -14.27
N GLY A 120 -5.62 5.77 -15.14
CA GLY A 120 -5.42 6.05 -16.55
C GLY A 120 -5.85 4.89 -17.44
N ALA A 121 -6.12 5.20 -18.71
CA ALA A 121 -6.61 4.25 -19.71
C ALA A 121 -5.50 3.83 -20.70
N GLY A 122 -5.82 2.90 -21.58
CA GLY A 122 -5.00 2.57 -22.77
C GLY A 122 -4.23 1.25 -22.69
N LEU A 123 -4.15 0.61 -21.52
CA LEU A 123 -3.49 -0.69 -21.38
C LEU A 123 -4.44 -1.90 -21.49
N ARG A 124 -5.77 -1.69 -21.42
CA ARG A 124 -6.81 -2.75 -21.44
C ARG A 124 -6.55 -3.87 -20.42
N LEU A 125 -6.11 -3.48 -19.22
CA LEU A 125 -5.78 -4.40 -18.12
C LEU A 125 -6.87 -4.44 -17.04
N ALA A 126 -7.67 -3.39 -16.92
CA ALA A 126 -8.90 -3.35 -16.13
C ALA A 126 -10.11 -3.60 -17.07
N ALA A 127 -11.20 -4.12 -16.50
CA ALA A 127 -12.39 -4.60 -17.21
C ALA A 127 -12.95 -3.61 -18.26
#